data_AF-A0A9D9DCE5-F1
#
_entry.id   AF-A0A9D9DCE5-F1
#
_cell.length_a   1.000
_cell.length_b   1.000
_cell.length_c   1.000
_cell.angle_alpha   90.00
_cell.angle_beta   90.00
_cell.angle_gamma   90.00
#
_symmetry.space_group_name_H-M   'P 1'
#
loop_
_entity.id
_entity.type
_entity.pdbx_description
1 polymer ?
#
loop_
_entity_poly.entity_id
_entity_poly.type
_entity_poly.pdbx_seq_one_letter_code
_entity_poly.pdbx_strand_id
1 'polypeptide(L)'
;MDSSTFRRIRLGLGLTGDELGARLQVSGTYIRLIESGRKPVSSRIEAKIKDELQTALHSSDPFFALIRTMLLSQSPDDAAHAPEQPGKTGA
;
A
#
# COMPACT_ATOMS: atom_id res chain seq x y z
N MET A 1 14.18 -1.26 1.00
CA MET A 1 13.26 -0.96 2.12
C MET A 1 13.95 -1.22 3.47
N ASP A 2 13.71 -0.40 4.50
CA ASP A 2 14.24 -0.64 5.85
C ASP A 2 13.35 -1.61 6.68
N SER A 3 13.89 -2.11 7.79
CA SER A 3 13.21 -3.09 8.65
C SER A 3 11.94 -2.55 9.33
N SER A 4 11.91 -1.26 9.66
CA SER A 4 10.75 -0.62 10.29
C SER A 4 9.60 -0.52 9.30
N THR A 5 9.87 -0.08 8.07
CA THR A 5 8.88 -0.07 6.99
C THR A 5 8.36 -1.47 6.67
N PHE A 6 9.25 -2.47 6.59
CA PHE A 6 8.85 -3.87 6.37
C PHE A 6 7.88 -4.36 7.46
N ARG A 7 8.19 -4.09 8.74
CA ARG A 7 7.33 -4.43 9.87
C ARG A 7 5.98 -3.72 9.80
N ARG A 8 5.94 -2.45 9.45
CA ARG A 8 4.70 -1.67 9.31
C ARG A 8 3.80 -2.24 8.22
N ILE A 9 4.37 -2.66 7.09
CA ILE A 9 3.59 -3.30 6.03
C ILE A 9 2.97 -4.61 6.54
N ARG A 10 3.74 -5.47 7.23
CA ARG A 10 3.19 -6.69 7.81
C ARG A 10 2.00 -6.40 8.74
N LEU A 11 2.16 -5.40 9.62
CA LEU A 11 1.10 -5.01 10.55
C LEU A 11 -0.12 -4.44 9.81
N GLY A 12 0.07 -3.65 8.75
CA GLY A 12 -1.00 -3.15 7.90
C GLY A 12 -1.73 -4.25 7.13
N LEU A 13 -1.05 -5.35 6.81
CA LEU A 13 -1.66 -6.56 6.26
C LEU A 13 -2.41 -7.40 7.30
N GLY A 14 -2.33 -7.06 8.60
CA GLY A 14 -2.94 -7.82 9.68
C GLY A 14 -2.30 -9.17 9.95
N LEU A 15 -1.05 -9.40 9.51
CA LEU A 15 -0.39 -10.71 9.57
C LEU A 15 0.55 -10.83 10.77
N THR A 16 0.60 -12.01 11.38
CA THR A 16 1.69 -12.43 12.26
C THR A 16 2.98 -12.67 11.47
N GLY A 17 4.12 -12.73 12.15
CA GLY A 17 5.40 -13.03 11.51
C GLY A 17 5.45 -14.40 10.85
N ASP A 18 4.76 -15.39 11.43
CA ASP A 18 4.70 -16.76 10.89
C ASP A 18 3.79 -16.82 9.66
N GLU A 19 2.64 -16.14 9.66
CA GLU A 19 1.75 -16.05 8.48
C GLU A 19 2.42 -15.33 7.31
N LEU A 20 3.08 -14.19 7.57
CA LEU A 20 3.84 -13.52 6.52
C LEU A 20 4.97 -14.42 6.00
N GLY A 21 5.66 -15.14 6.89
CA GLY A 21 6.67 -16.12 6.51
C GLY A 21 6.12 -17.14 5.52
N ALA A 22 4.98 -17.74 5.83
CA ALA A 22 4.33 -18.72 4.95
C ALA A 22 4.02 -18.13 3.56
N ARG A 23 3.43 -16.92 3.50
CA ARG A 23 3.13 -16.25 2.21
C ARG A 23 4.38 -15.92 1.39
N LEU A 24 5.43 -15.47 2.06
CA LEU A 24 6.71 -15.15 1.41
C LEU A 24 7.60 -16.39 1.16
N GLN A 25 7.13 -17.58 1.56
CA GLN A 25 7.87 -18.86 1.49
C GLN A 25 9.21 -18.81 2.23
N VAL A 26 9.20 -18.28 3.45
CA VAL A 26 10.32 -18.23 4.39
C VAL A 26 9.84 -18.57 5.81
N SER A 27 10.74 -18.84 6.75
CA SER A 27 10.32 -19.07 8.13
C SER A 27 9.88 -17.76 8.80
N GLY A 28 8.94 -17.82 9.74
CA GLY A 28 8.60 -16.64 10.55
C GLY A 28 9.76 -16.16 11.42
N THR A 29 10.69 -17.04 11.80
CA THR A 29 11.97 -16.64 12.41
C THR A 29 12.78 -15.73 11.48
N TYR A 30 12.82 -16.03 10.18
CA TYR A 30 13.49 -15.17 9.21
C TYR A 30 12.82 -13.78 9.10
N ILE A 31 11.48 -13.74 9.14
CA ILE A 31 10.73 -12.47 9.24
C ILE A 31 11.15 -11.68 10.48
N ARG A 32 11.19 -12.31 11.66
CA ARG A 32 11.61 -11.65 12.92
C ARG A 32 13.04 -11.10 12.83
N LEU A 33 13.96 -11.81 12.19
CA LEU A 33 15.34 -11.34 12.00
C LEU A 33 15.43 -10.11 11.09
N ILE A 34 14.58 -10.04 10.06
CA ILE A 34 14.46 -8.85 9.21
C ILE A 34 13.91 -7.68 10.04
N GLU A 35 12.81 -7.90 10.76
CA GLU A 35 12.15 -6.84 11.55
C GLU A 35 13.04 -6.30 12.68
N SER A 36 13.90 -7.13 13.26
CA SER A 36 14.87 -6.71 14.27
C SER A 36 16.13 -6.06 13.68
N GLY A 37 16.22 -5.90 12.35
CA GLY A 37 17.40 -5.35 11.66
C GLY A 37 18.63 -6.27 11.65
N ARG A 38 18.49 -7.54 12.09
CA ARG A 38 19.59 -8.52 12.11
C ARG A 38 19.84 -9.13 10.72
N LYS A 39 18.88 -9.01 9.82
CA LYS A 39 19.01 -9.34 8.39
C LYS A 39 18.46 -8.19 7.55
N PRO A 40 19.13 -7.82 6.45
CA PRO A 40 18.58 -6.83 5.53
C PRO A 40 17.37 -7.40 4.78
N VAL A 41 16.48 -6.51 4.33
CA VAL A 41 15.42 -6.87 3.38
C VAL A 41 16.07 -7.10 2.02
N SER A 42 16.06 -8.33 1.51
CA SER A 42 16.56 -8.61 0.16
C SER A 42 15.57 -8.13 -0.91
N SER A 43 16.05 -7.83 -2.11
CA SER A 43 15.20 -7.39 -3.23
C SER A 43 14.07 -8.38 -3.54
N ARG A 44 14.33 -9.69 -3.38
CA ARG A 44 13.31 -10.74 -3.57
C ARG A 44 12.20 -10.65 -2.52
N ILE A 45 12.55 -10.43 -1.26
CA ILE A 45 11.56 -10.29 -0.17
C ILE A 45 10.79 -8.98 -0.32
N GLU A 46 11.48 -7.90 -0.70
CA GLU A 46 10.86 -6.61 -1.01
C GLU A 46 9.84 -6.72 -2.15
N ALA A 47 10.16 -7.43 -3.24
CA ALA A 47 9.22 -7.66 -4.33
C ALA A 47 7.98 -8.45 -3.86
N LYS A 48 8.18 -9.55 -3.11
CA LYS A 48 7.06 -10.38 -2.63
C LYS A 48 6.13 -9.64 -1.66
N ILE A 49 6.66 -8.87 -0.71
CA ILE A 49 5.79 -8.14 0.23
C ILE A 49 5.05 -6.97 -0.45
N LYS A 50 5.63 -6.37 -1.51
CA LYS A 50 4.92 -5.39 -2.34
C LYS A 50 3.75 -6.02 -3.08
N ASP A 51 3.92 -7.22 -3.60
CA ASP A 51 2.86 -7.99 -4.27
C ASP A 51 1.71 -8.35 -3.30
N GLU A 52 2.04 -8.78 -2.07
CA GLU A 52 1.06 -8.98 -1.01
C GLU A 52 0.29 -7.69 -0.67
N LEU A 53 1.00 -6.57 -0.56
CA LEU A 53 0.39 -5.27 -0.29
C LEU A 53 -0.51 -4.80 -1.44
N GLN A 54 -0.09 -4.99 -2.69
CA GLN A 54 -0.89 -4.66 -3.86
C GLN A 54 -2.15 -5.53 -3.92
N THR A 55 -2.02 -6.84 -3.70
CA THR A 55 -3.16 -7.76 -3.62
C THR A 55 -4.15 -7.32 -2.53
N ALA A 56 -3.65 -6.96 -1.34
CA ALA A 56 -4.49 -6.46 -0.26
C ALA A 56 -5.17 -5.13 -0.60
N LEU A 57 -4.44 -4.20 -1.24
CA LEU A 57 -4.97 -2.93 -1.74
C LEU A 57 -6.07 -3.09 -2.79
N HIS A 58 -6.22 -4.23 -3.45
CA HIS A 58 -7.32 -4.51 -4.39
C HIS A 58 -8.38 -5.46 -3.82
N SER A 59 -8.24 -5.87 -2.55
CA SER A 59 -9.20 -6.74 -1.88
C SER A 59 -10.50 -6.01 -1.48
N SER A 60 -11.51 -6.79 -1.09
CA SER A 60 -12.78 -6.30 -0.52
C SER A 60 -12.66 -5.94 0.97
N ASP A 61 -11.46 -5.95 1.54
CA ASP A 61 -11.24 -5.63 2.95
C ASP A 61 -11.59 -4.15 3.24
N PRO A 62 -12.44 -3.86 4.25
CA PRO A 62 -12.84 -2.50 4.59
C PRO A 62 -11.68 -1.56 4.95
N PHE A 63 -10.62 -2.08 5.59
CA PHE A 63 -9.44 -1.26 5.92
C PHE A 63 -8.77 -0.77 4.63
N PHE A 64 -8.53 -1.67 3.67
CA PHE A 64 -7.93 -1.28 2.40
C PHE A 64 -8.88 -0.45 1.52
N ALA A 65 -10.19 -0.61 1.67
CA ALA A 65 -11.17 0.27 1.04
C ALA A 65 -11.01 1.73 1.53
N LEU A 66 -10.87 1.94 2.85
CA LEU A 66 -10.62 3.27 3.41
C LEU A 66 -9.30 3.86 2.90
N ILE A 67 -8.22 3.07 2.89
CA ILE A 67 -6.92 3.52 2.36
C ILE A 67 -7.05 3.96 0.89
N ARG A 68 -7.74 3.19 0.04
CA ARG A 68 -8.00 3.58 -1.36
C ARG A 68 -8.77 4.90 -1.46
N THR A 69 -9.82 5.07 -0.67
CA THR A 69 -10.60 6.32 -0.66
C THR A 69 -9.73 7.50 -0.27
N MET A 70 -8.91 7.38 0.78
CA MET A 70 -8.00 8.44 1.21
C MET A 70 -6.94 8.78 0.17
N LEU A 71 -6.42 7.79 -0.55
CA LEU A 71 -5.45 7.99 -1.63
C LEU A 71 -6.07 8.67 -2.85
N LEU A 72 -7.31 8.33 -3.22
CA LEU A 72 -8.05 8.93 -4.34
C LEU A 72 -8.49 10.38 -4.05
N SER A 73 -8.77 10.71 -2.79
CA SER A 73 -9.10 12.09 -2.38
C SER A 73 -7.91 13.05 -2.41
N GLN A 74 -6.69 12.57 -2.70
CA GLN A 74 -5.47 13.38 -2.80
C GLN A 74 -5.09 13.76 -4.24
N SER A 75 -5.97 13.54 -5.23
CA SER A 75 -5.78 14.03 -6.60
C SER A 75 -6.49 15.39 -6.79
N PRO A 76 -5.78 16.54 -6.76
CA PRO A 76 -6.36 17.82 -7.13
C PRO A 76 -6.23 18.00 -8.64
N ASP A 77 -7.07 17.37 -9.45
CA ASP A 77 -7.02 17.60 -10.92
C ASP A 77 -8.38 17.76 -11.62
N ASP A 78 -9.48 17.91 -10.89
CA ASP A 78 -10.82 18.15 -11.48
C ASP A 78 -11.49 19.46 -10.99
N ALA A 79 -10.71 20.46 -10.60
CA ALA A 79 -11.26 21.75 -10.12
C ALA A 79 -11.18 22.91 -11.13
N ALA A 80 -10.63 22.72 -12.34
CA ALA A 80 -10.47 23.83 -13.28
C ALA A 80 -10.72 23.45 -14.75
N HIS A 81 -11.85 22.80 -15.02
CA HIS A 81 -12.48 22.91 -16.34
C HIS A 81 -13.90 23.45 -16.17
N ALA A 82 -13.99 24.74 -15.84
CA ALA A 82 -15.21 25.49 -16.10
C ALA A 82 -15.26 25.75 -17.61
N PRO A 83 -16.28 25.28 -18.35
CA PRO A 83 -16.51 25.80 -19.69
C PRO A 83 -16.99 27.25 -19.53
N GLU A 84 -16.16 28.22 -19.91
CA GLU A 84 -16.66 29.56 -20.21
C GLU A 84 -17.72 29.41 -21.31
N GLN A 85 -18.98 29.61 -20.95
CA GLN A 85 -20.06 29.66 -21.91
C GLN A 85 -19.95 30.97 -22.71
N PRO A 86 -19.86 30.94 -24.04
CA PRO A 86 -20.03 32.14 -24.84
C PRO A 86 -21.54 32.38 -25.00
N GLY A 87 -22.08 33.26 -24.16
CA GLY A 87 -23.51 33.56 -24.08
C GLY A 87 -23.88 34.99 -24.42
N LYS A 88 -23.88 35.30 -25.73
CA LYS A 88 -24.88 36.10 -26.48
C LYS A 88 -25.28 37.52 -26.00
N THR A 89 -24.81 38.49 -26.79
CA THR A 89 -25.56 39.53 -27.54
C THR A 89 -26.86 40.13 -26.95
N GLY A 90 -26.85 41.46 -26.77
CA GLY A 90 -27.87 42.35 -27.35
C GLY A 90 -28.88 43.02 -26.39
N ALA A 91 -28.71 44.32 -26.16
CA ALA A 91 -29.72 45.38 -26.34
C ALA A 91 -29.03 46.74 -26.27
#